data_AF-A0A431PRS5-F1
#
_entry.id   AF-A0A431PRS5-F1
#
_cell.length_a   1.000
_cell.length_b   1.000
_cell.length_c   1.000
_cell.angle_alpha   90.00
_cell.angle_beta   90.00
_cell.angle_gamma   90.00
#
_symmetry.space_group_name_H-M   'P 1'
#
loop_
_entity.id
_entity.type
_entity.pdbx_description
1 polymer ?
#
loop_
_entity_poly.entity_id
_entity_poly.type
_entity_poly.pdbx_seq_one_letter_code
_entity_poly.pdbx_strand_id
1 'polypeptide(L)'
;MARTHGTEGEKGAHKPKGTMTVQEAGRMGGEVRKEELGPEGYSEIGKMGGEVRKEQLGHEGYSEMGKKGGEARKEQLGPEGYSELGKMGGEARKEQLGPEGYSELGHKGGQRVKQLIEEGKRAEAEGEGMEESEEERPRGKPRH
;
A
#
# COMPACT_ATOMS: atom_id res chain seq x y z
N MET A 1 -1.15 -21.95 -92.26
CA MET A 1 -0.06 -21.67 -91.28
C MET A 1 -0.70 -21.51 -89.90
N ALA A 2 -0.04 -22.04 -88.88
CA ALA A 2 -0.59 -22.38 -87.56
C ALA A 2 -0.37 -21.31 -86.46
N ARG A 3 -0.94 -21.64 -85.27
CA ARG A 3 -0.83 -21.07 -83.89
C ARG A 3 -2.04 -20.20 -83.50
N THR A 4 -3.00 -20.58 -82.63
CA THR A 4 -2.99 -20.98 -81.19
C THR A 4 -2.25 -19.98 -80.30
N HIS A 5 -2.68 -19.46 -79.14
CA HIS A 5 -3.71 -19.74 -78.11
C HIS A 5 -4.22 -18.36 -77.59
N GLY A 6 -5.34 -18.21 -76.88
CA GLY A 6 -5.51 -18.61 -75.48
C GLY A 6 -5.79 -17.37 -74.61
N THR A 7 -6.85 -17.44 -73.82
CA THR A 7 -7.44 -16.44 -72.93
C THR A 7 -6.54 -16.01 -71.76
N GLU A 8 -6.47 -14.72 -71.47
CA GLU A 8 -6.21 -14.18 -70.11
C GLU A 8 -7.02 -12.87 -70.00
N GLY A 9 -7.81 -12.60 -68.98
CA GLY A 9 -7.60 -12.96 -67.59
C GLY A 9 -7.85 -11.70 -66.78
N GLU A 10 -9.11 -11.54 -66.41
CA GLU A 10 -9.69 -10.69 -65.38
C GLU A 10 -8.74 -10.22 -64.26
N LYS A 11 -9.09 -9.05 -63.68
CA LYS A 11 -8.78 -8.55 -62.33
C LYS A 11 -7.55 -7.65 -62.21
N GLY A 12 -7.80 -6.37 -62.53
CA GLY A 12 -7.14 -5.29 -61.82
C GLY A 12 -7.25 -5.55 -60.31
N ALA A 13 -6.10 -5.70 -59.68
CA ALA A 13 -5.97 -5.96 -58.26
C ALA A 13 -6.59 -4.81 -57.45
N HIS A 14 -7.89 -4.93 -57.17
CA HIS A 14 -8.45 -4.32 -55.98
C HIS A 14 -7.71 -4.94 -54.79
N LYS A 15 -6.71 -4.22 -54.26
CA LYS A 15 -6.22 -4.44 -52.90
C LYS A 15 -7.48 -4.59 -52.02
N PRO A 16 -7.65 -5.70 -51.27
CA PRO A 16 -8.70 -5.73 -50.29
C PRO A 16 -8.44 -4.54 -49.37
N LYS A 17 -9.44 -3.66 -49.21
CA LYS A 17 -9.46 -2.74 -48.07
C LYS A 17 -9.35 -3.65 -46.85
N GLY A 18 -8.13 -3.78 -46.31
CA GLY A 18 -7.88 -4.60 -45.14
C GLY A 18 -8.87 -4.15 -44.09
N THR A 19 -9.81 -5.01 -43.73
CA THR A 19 -10.76 -4.76 -42.65
C THR A 19 -9.91 -4.71 -41.38
N MET A 20 -9.45 -3.52 -41.03
CA MET A 20 -8.72 -3.30 -39.78
C MET A 20 -9.57 -3.82 -38.64
N THR A 21 -8.98 -4.64 -37.77
CA THR A 21 -9.68 -5.15 -36.60
C THR A 21 -9.93 -4.02 -35.60
N VAL A 22 -10.94 -4.16 -34.74
CA VAL A 22 -11.25 -3.17 -33.69
C VAL A 22 -10.04 -2.94 -32.77
N GLN A 23 -9.28 -4.01 -32.50
CA GLN A 23 -8.07 -3.95 -31.69
C GLN A 23 -6.95 -3.15 -32.38
N GLU A 24 -6.73 -3.37 -33.69
CA GLU A 24 -5.76 -2.62 -34.47
C GLU A 24 -6.14 -1.14 -34.59
N ALA A 25 -7.42 -0.85 -34.82
CA ALA A 25 -7.93 0.52 -34.85
C ALA A 25 -7.77 1.22 -33.50
N GLY A 26 -8.05 0.53 -32.39
CA GLY A 26 -7.87 1.06 -31.04
C GLY A 26 -6.40 1.33 -30.71
N ARG A 27 -5.50 0.41 -31.09
CA ARG A 27 -4.06 0.60 -30.92
C ARG A 27 -3.56 1.80 -31.72
N MET A 28 -3.94 1.88 -33.00
CA MET A 28 -3.53 2.98 -33.88
C MET A 28 -4.06 4.33 -33.37
N GLY A 29 -5.32 4.40 -32.93
CA GLY A 29 -5.88 5.60 -32.31
C GLY A 29 -5.13 6.01 -31.03
N GLY A 30 -4.71 5.04 -30.22
CA GLY A 30 -3.88 5.29 -29.03
C GLY A 30 -2.48 5.81 -29.36
N GLU A 31 -1.84 5.28 -30.41
CA GLU A 31 -0.53 5.75 -30.89
C GLU A 31 -0.62 7.18 -31.43
N VAL A 32 -1.63 7.49 -32.26
CA VAL A 32 -1.89 8.86 -32.73
C VAL A 32 -2.14 9.80 -31.56
N ARG A 33 -3.01 9.42 -30.61
CA ARG A 33 -3.30 10.22 -29.43
C ARG A 33 -2.06 10.49 -28.57
N LYS A 34 -1.14 9.53 -28.52
CA LYS A 34 0.16 9.65 -27.85
C LYS A 34 1.07 10.68 -28.49
N GLU A 35 1.14 10.69 -29.80
CA GLU A 35 1.92 11.68 -30.55
C GLU A 35 1.30 13.08 -30.44
N GLU A 36 -0.03 13.19 -30.49
CA GLU A 36 -0.76 14.46 -30.38
C GLU A 36 -0.62 15.12 -29.01
N LEU A 37 -0.73 14.35 -27.93
CA LEU A 37 -0.74 14.88 -26.56
C LEU A 37 0.67 15.06 -25.97
N GLY A 38 1.64 14.28 -26.45
CA GLY A 38 2.99 14.26 -25.90
C GLY A 38 3.07 13.76 -24.43
N PRO A 39 4.28 13.79 -23.85
CA PRO A 39 4.54 13.34 -22.48
C PRO A 39 3.73 14.11 -21.42
N GLU A 40 3.61 15.44 -21.59
CA GLU A 40 2.91 16.32 -20.67
C GLU A 40 1.41 16.03 -20.66
N GLY A 41 0.78 15.91 -21.84
CA GLY A 41 -0.65 15.61 -21.93
C GLY A 41 -1.00 14.22 -21.36
N TYR A 42 -0.13 13.21 -21.54
CA TYR A 42 -0.33 11.90 -20.89
C TYR A 42 -0.16 11.96 -19.38
N SER A 43 0.79 12.76 -18.89
CA SER A 43 0.97 12.98 -17.45
C SER A 43 -0.26 13.64 -16.83
N GLU A 44 -0.84 14.64 -17.49
CA GLU A 44 -2.06 15.31 -17.04
C GLU A 44 -3.26 14.36 -17.03
N ILE A 45 -3.47 13.57 -18.08
CA ILE A 45 -4.54 12.56 -18.12
C ILE A 45 -4.36 11.51 -17.02
N GLY A 46 -3.13 11.07 -16.78
CA GLY A 46 -2.82 10.14 -15.69
C GLY A 46 -3.14 10.73 -14.31
N LYS A 47 -2.78 12.00 -14.09
CA LYS A 47 -3.11 12.73 -12.85
C LYS A 47 -4.62 12.85 -12.66
N MET A 48 -5.34 13.34 -13.67
CA MET A 48 -6.80 13.47 -13.62
C MET A 48 -7.47 12.12 -13.36
N GLY A 49 -7.05 11.06 -14.05
CA GLY A 49 -7.56 9.70 -13.81
C GLY A 49 -7.30 9.21 -12.38
N GLY A 50 -6.13 9.52 -11.83
CA GLY A 50 -5.78 9.23 -10.44
C GLY A 50 -6.64 9.99 -9.44
N GLU A 51 -6.90 11.28 -9.68
CA GLU A 51 -7.76 12.11 -8.82
C GLU A 51 -9.20 11.62 -8.81
N VAL A 52 -9.78 11.35 -9.99
CA VAL A 52 -11.11 10.76 -10.12
C VAL A 52 -11.17 9.43 -9.41
N ARG A 53 -10.16 8.57 -9.59
CA ARG A 53 -10.13 7.25 -8.92
C ARG A 53 -10.03 7.39 -7.40
N LYS A 54 -9.28 8.37 -6.92
CA LYS A 54 -9.13 8.65 -5.51
C LYS A 54 -10.44 9.10 -4.88
N GLU A 55 -11.18 9.97 -5.55
CA GLU A 55 -12.51 10.41 -5.11
C GLU A 55 -13.51 9.24 -5.10
N GLN A 56 -13.52 8.42 -6.16
CA GLN A 56 -14.42 7.26 -6.27
C GLN A 56 -14.18 6.19 -5.20
N LEU A 57 -12.91 5.91 -4.89
CA LEU A 57 -12.55 4.88 -3.91
C LEU A 57 -12.60 5.38 -2.47
N GLY A 58 -12.26 6.65 -2.25
CA GLY A 58 -12.10 7.21 -0.92
C GLY A 58 -11.07 6.45 -0.07
N HIS A 59 -11.11 6.70 1.24
CA HIS A 59 -10.22 6.05 2.20
C HIS A 59 -10.44 4.54 2.28
N GLU A 60 -11.70 4.12 2.33
CA GLU A 60 -12.09 2.72 2.48
C GLU A 60 -11.61 1.87 1.30
N GLY A 61 -11.80 2.34 0.07
CA GLY A 61 -11.37 1.61 -1.12
C GLY A 61 -9.85 1.41 -1.20
N TYR A 62 -9.04 2.39 -0.78
CA TYR A 62 -7.59 2.21 -0.69
C TYR A 62 -7.17 1.32 0.48
N SER A 63 -7.89 1.39 1.60
CA SER A 63 -7.65 0.52 2.76
C SER A 63 -7.87 -0.95 2.39
N GLU A 64 -8.98 -1.26 1.72
CA GLU A 64 -9.27 -2.60 1.22
C GLU A 64 -8.24 -3.07 0.19
N MET A 65 -7.85 -2.19 -0.74
CA MET A 65 -6.86 -2.52 -1.77
C MET A 65 -5.48 -2.80 -1.15
N GLY A 66 -5.10 -2.02 -0.13
CA GLY A 66 -3.89 -2.24 0.66
C GLY A 66 -3.95 -3.55 1.44
N LYS A 67 -5.08 -3.86 2.08
CA LYS A 67 -5.30 -5.13 2.78
C LYS A 67 -5.17 -6.31 1.84
N LYS A 68 -5.86 -6.28 0.69
CA LYS A 68 -5.80 -7.32 -0.34
C LYS A 68 -4.39 -7.51 -0.89
N GLY A 69 -3.67 -6.41 -1.14
CA GLY A 69 -2.27 -6.46 -1.55
C GLY A 69 -1.36 -7.09 -0.50
N GLY A 70 -1.58 -6.75 0.78
CA GLY A 70 -0.87 -7.34 1.91
C GLY A 70 -1.15 -8.83 2.08
N GLU A 71 -2.41 -9.25 1.95
CA GLU A 71 -2.81 -10.67 2.00
C GLU A 71 -2.20 -11.48 0.86
N ALA A 72 -2.27 -10.97 -0.38
CA ALA A 72 -1.63 -11.60 -1.52
C ALA A 72 -0.10 -11.71 -1.34
N ARG A 73 0.53 -10.68 -0.78
CA ARG A 73 1.97 -10.71 -0.49
C ARG A 73 2.31 -11.73 0.61
N LYS A 74 1.46 -11.84 1.63
CA LYS A 74 1.57 -12.84 2.70
C LYS A 74 1.50 -14.26 2.15
N GLU A 75 0.56 -14.53 1.27
CA GLU A 75 0.40 -15.84 0.62
C GLU A 75 1.61 -16.16 -0.29
N GLN A 76 2.10 -15.20 -1.06
CA GLN A 76 3.26 -15.38 -1.95
C GLN A 76 4.57 -15.65 -1.21
N LEU A 77 4.81 -14.94 -0.10
CA LEU A 77 6.08 -15.02 0.62
C LEU A 77 6.11 -16.11 1.69
N GLY A 78 4.97 -16.40 2.31
CA GLY A 78 4.90 -17.31 3.45
C GLY A 78 5.73 -16.84 4.66
N PRO A 79 5.81 -17.68 5.71
CA PRO A 79 6.58 -17.39 6.92
C PRO A 79 8.07 -17.15 6.65
N GLU A 80 8.66 -17.94 5.76
CA GLU A 80 10.08 -17.89 5.43
C GLU A 80 10.44 -16.56 4.76
N GLY A 81 9.64 -16.11 3.78
CA GLY A 81 9.89 -14.84 3.10
C GLY A 81 9.76 -13.63 4.02
N TYR A 82 8.84 -13.65 5.00
CA TYR A 82 8.77 -12.60 6.02
C TYR A 82 9.93 -12.65 7.01
N SER A 83 10.42 -13.86 7.34
CA SER A 83 11.62 -14.03 8.18
C SER A 83 12.85 -13.42 7.49
N GLU A 84 13.03 -13.67 6.20
CA GLU A 84 14.11 -13.07 5.41
C GLU A 84 13.98 -11.55 5.29
N LEU A 85 12.77 -11.03 5.01
CA LEU A 85 12.52 -9.59 5.01
C LEU A 85 12.85 -8.94 6.36
N GLY A 86 12.48 -9.59 7.47
CA GLY A 86 12.81 -9.14 8.81
C GLY A 86 14.32 -9.09 9.06
N LYS A 87 15.05 -10.13 8.63
CA LYS A 87 16.52 -10.17 8.71
C LYS A 87 17.16 -9.05 7.91
N MET A 88 16.79 -8.89 6.65
CA MET A 88 17.31 -7.82 5.79
C MET A 88 17.01 -6.43 6.38
N GLY A 89 15.80 -6.21 6.90
CA GLY A 89 15.44 -4.97 7.58
C GLY A 89 16.29 -4.71 8.83
N GLY A 90 16.55 -5.74 9.62
CA GLY A 90 17.41 -5.66 10.80
C GLY A 90 18.87 -5.36 10.45
N GLU A 91 19.41 -6.00 9.41
CA GLU A 91 20.76 -5.75 8.92
C GLU A 91 20.92 -4.33 8.36
N ALA A 92 19.98 -3.89 7.52
CA ALA A 92 19.96 -2.52 7.01
C ALA A 92 19.88 -1.50 8.16
N ARG A 93 19.05 -1.78 9.17
CA ARG A 93 18.96 -0.92 10.35
C ARG A 93 20.25 -0.90 11.17
N LYS A 94 20.93 -2.03 11.26
CA LYS A 94 22.21 -2.16 11.95
C LYS A 94 23.32 -1.38 11.25
N GLU A 95 23.36 -1.44 9.93
CA GLU A 95 24.29 -0.65 9.13
C GLU A 95 24.04 0.86 9.28
N GLN A 96 22.77 1.28 9.26
CA GLN A 96 22.40 2.69 9.41
C GLN A 96 22.68 3.28 10.80
N LEU A 97 22.40 2.53 11.87
CA LEU A 97 22.53 3.03 13.25
C LEU A 97 23.94 2.86 13.82
N GLY A 98 24.64 1.80 13.42
CA GLY A 98 25.90 1.43 14.05
C GLY A 98 25.78 1.09 15.55
N PRO A 99 26.93 0.83 16.21
CA PRO A 99 27.00 0.53 17.63
C PRO A 99 26.44 1.63 18.54
N GLU A 100 26.74 2.89 18.22
CA GLU A 100 26.34 4.06 18.98
C GLU A 100 24.81 4.21 18.97
N GLY A 101 24.18 4.05 17.81
CA GLY A 101 22.73 4.12 17.67
C GLY A 101 21.99 3.03 18.46
N TYR A 102 22.53 1.81 18.54
CA TYR A 102 21.97 0.77 19.40
C TYR A 102 22.19 1.03 20.89
N SER A 103 23.34 1.60 21.26
CA SER A 103 23.60 2.01 22.64
C SER A 103 22.58 3.05 23.09
N GLU A 104 22.34 4.09 22.29
CA GLU A 104 21.31 5.09 22.57
C GLU A 104 19.90 4.50 22.67
N LEU A 105 19.54 3.58 21.76
CA LEU A 105 18.24 2.89 21.82
C LEU A 105 18.10 2.07 23.10
N GLY A 106 19.16 1.37 23.52
CA GLY A 106 19.21 0.64 24.79
C GLY A 106 19.04 1.57 25.99
N HIS A 107 19.75 2.71 26.00
CA HIS A 107 19.61 3.73 27.04
C HIS A 107 18.19 4.29 27.12
N LYS A 108 17.58 4.65 25.98
CA LYS A 108 16.19 5.11 25.91
C LYS A 108 15.21 4.04 26.40
N GLY A 109 15.43 2.78 26.01
CA GLY A 109 14.65 1.64 26.49
C GLY A 109 14.72 1.48 28.01
N GLY A 110 15.92 1.52 28.58
CA GLY A 110 16.12 1.43 30.03
C GLY A 110 15.49 2.59 30.81
N GLN A 111 15.58 3.82 30.28
CA GLN A 111 14.90 4.98 30.85
C GLN A 111 13.38 4.80 30.85
N ARG A 112 12.80 4.26 29.77
CA ARG A 112 11.36 4.01 29.72
C ARG A 112 10.91 2.95 30.73
N VAL A 113 11.68 1.87 30.89
CA VAL A 113 11.41 0.86 31.91
C VAL A 113 11.44 1.48 33.32
N LYS A 114 12.43 2.32 33.61
CA LYS A 114 12.52 3.01 34.90
C LYS A 114 11.28 3.88 35.16
N GLN A 115 10.84 4.65 34.17
CA GLN A 115 9.63 5.48 34.27
C GLN A 115 8.39 4.64 34.55
N LEU A 116 8.20 3.53 33.83
CA LEU A 116 7.06 2.63 34.02
C LEU A 116 7.01 2.03 35.43
N ILE A 117 8.17 1.68 35.99
CA ILE A 117 8.25 1.17 37.37
C ILE A 117 7.85 2.27 38.37
N GLU A 118 8.29 3.50 38.16
CA GLU A 118 7.96 4.64 39.03
C GLU A 118 6.48 5.01 38.93
N GLU A 119 5.92 5.05 37.72
CA GLU A 119 4.49 5.23 37.45
C GLU A 119 3.65 4.14 38.15
N GLY A 120 4.07 2.87 38.06
CA GLY A 120 3.40 1.75 38.72
C GLY A 120 3.40 1.85 40.24
N LYS A 121 4.56 2.11 40.85
CA LYS A 121 4.69 2.30 42.31
C LYS A 121 3.84 3.47 42.83
N ARG A 122 3.76 4.54 42.04
CA ARG A 122 2.91 5.69 42.37
C ARG A 122 1.44 5.34 42.30
N ALA A 123 1.01 4.62 41.26
CA ALA A 123 -0.37 4.16 41.12
C ALA A 123 -0.77 3.19 42.24
N GLU A 124 0.14 2.32 42.69
CA GLU A 124 -0.08 1.43 43.84
C GLU A 124 -0.26 2.24 45.14
N ALA A 125 0.64 3.20 45.41
CA ALA A 125 0.54 4.06 46.61
C ALA A 125 -0.70 4.97 46.60
N GLU A 126 -1.12 5.47 45.44
CA GLU A 126 -2.34 6.27 45.28
C GLU A 126 -3.61 5.41 45.39
N GLY A 127 -3.57 4.13 45.01
CA GLY A 127 -4.65 3.16 45.20
C GLY A 127 -4.84 2.74 46.66
N GLU A 128 -3.75 2.49 47.38
CA GLU A 128 -3.77 2.14 48.82
C GLU A 128 -4.24 3.32 49.69
N GLY A 129 -3.88 4.57 49.33
CA GLY A 129 -4.33 5.77 50.03
C GLY A 129 -5.82 6.11 49.85
N MET A 130 -6.49 5.52 48.85
CA MET A 130 -7.95 5.67 48.67
C MET A 130 -8.74 4.68 49.53
N GLU A 131 -8.22 3.47 49.77
CA GLU A 131 -8.88 2.44 50.60
C GLU A 131 -8.91 2.83 52.09
N GLU A 132 -7.87 3.51 52.60
CA GLU A 132 -7.81 3.98 53.99
C GLU A 132 -8.76 5.16 54.28
N SER A 133 -9.26 5.86 53.25
CA SER A 133 -10.15 7.02 53.39
C SER A 133 -11.65 6.68 53.41
N GLU A 134 -12.03 5.43 53.13
CA GLU A 134 -13.44 4.98 53.22
C GLU A 134 -13.83 4.41 54.60
N GLU A 135 -12.87 4.14 55.50
CA GLU A 135 -13.09 3.60 56.85
C GLU A 135 -13.20 4.68 57.95
N GLU A 136 -13.60 5.92 57.62
CA GLU A 136 -13.98 6.91 58.63
C GLU A 136 -15.39 7.48 58.38
N ARG A 137 -16.39 6.58 58.30
CA ARG A 137 -17.80 6.98 58.41
C ARG A 137 -18.23 6.96 59.89
N PRO A 138 -18.62 8.09 60.50
CA PRO A 138 -19.03 8.10 61.91
C PRO A 138 -20.30 7.27 62.10
N ARG A 139 -20.20 6.25 62.97
CA ARG A 139 -21.34 5.42 63.39
C ARG A 139 -22.40 6.30 64.04
N GLY A 140 -23.56 6.41 63.38
CA GLY A 140 -24.71 7.17 63.84
C GLY A 140 -25.23 6.67 65.19
N LYS A 141 -25.62 7.63 66.04
CA LYS A 141 -26.13 7.46 67.42
C LYS A 141 -27.34 6.49 67.49
N PRO A 142 -27.51 5.76 68.60
CA PRO A 142 -28.67 4.90 68.79
C PRO A 142 -29.93 5.76 68.98
N ARG A 143 -31.01 5.37 68.30
CA ARG A 143 -32.34 5.97 68.50
C ARG A 143 -32.93 5.47 69.82
N HIS A 144 -33.43 6.42 70.62
CA HIS A 144 -34.16 6.20 71.86
C HIS A 144 -35.44 5.38 71.66
#